data_AF-A0A1H7T068-F1
#
_entry.id   AF-A0A1H7T068-F1
#
_cell.length_a   1.000
_cell.length_b   1.000
_cell.length_c   1.000
_cell.angle_alpha   90.00
_cell.angle_beta   90.00
_cell.angle_gamma   90.00
#
_symmetry.space_group_name_H-M   'P 1'
#
loop_
_entity.id
_entity.type
_entity.pdbx_description
1 polymer ?
#
loop_
_entity_poly.entity_id
_entity_poly.type
_entity_poly.pdbx_seq_one_letter_code
_entity_poly.pdbx_strand_id
1 'polypeptide(L)'
;MLDLRERPFTDRGSRLLVTAADDGSLTVSRALYETRLADAAVLTGLRVVAGGAALPVLRALPDRVEFAGGVAMAFAGPDTLVLCGEDAEAVWEGGRAPVEGCLTLVGPGGVAPGGPRHDGAAVLAAAGARWRDWFARMPAVPAALRERAEQAWWTLAVNLVTIQGRESLVPSKYGYVGLWNWDSYFHAIALRHADPALAREQIRILLDHQRPDGLVPDVVHDHGVLAETTDLPRSDLARLAEHVGGEPIREVVPVTKPPLTAWAVWKIHERDPDPGFLAEVYEPIARSQEWWFSRSDPDGDGLAEYLHPYSSGLDDSPVWDHGPRAEPPDLNAYLALQYDRLGDIAAALGKDPAPWRARARALVDLMLARRWNGRRFVTLVGGGEVDVRTPLELMPLFTGRLPAPVADRLVADLRSPAFWGERPVPTVAFDDPRFDPDAMWRGPVWLNVNYLLIDGLRRSGHAATAAELRERTLAMVRDGGGLYEYWNPLTGRRAGRATTGFGWSAALFLDLATES
;
A
#
# COMPACT_ATOMS: atom_id res chain seq x y z
N MET A 1 15.87 -13.49 10.59
CA MET A 1 17.08 -12.77 10.13
C MET A 1 16.73 -12.00 8.87
N LEU A 2 17.29 -10.81 8.72
CA LEU A 2 17.17 -10.03 7.50
C LEU A 2 18.15 -10.58 6.44
N ASP A 3 17.70 -10.61 5.20
CA ASP A 3 18.57 -10.80 4.04
C ASP A 3 18.84 -9.40 3.49
N LEU A 4 20.04 -8.86 3.70
CA LEU A 4 20.35 -7.46 3.34
C LEU A 4 20.30 -7.17 1.83
N ARG A 5 20.14 -8.18 0.97
CA ARG A 5 19.93 -7.98 -0.47
C ARG A 5 18.48 -7.69 -0.80
N GLU A 6 17.55 -8.42 -0.18
CA GLU A 6 16.11 -8.30 -0.42
C GLU A 6 15.38 -7.45 0.62
N ARG A 7 15.92 -7.40 1.84
CA ARG A 7 15.34 -6.80 3.06
C ARG A 7 16.42 -5.92 3.72
N PRO A 8 16.38 -4.61 3.47
CA PRO A 8 17.43 -3.71 3.92
C PRO A 8 17.41 -3.61 5.44
N PHE A 9 18.57 -3.37 6.04
CA PHE A 9 18.60 -2.94 7.44
C PHE A 9 18.23 -1.46 7.52
N THR A 10 17.17 -1.17 8.27
CA THR A 10 16.59 0.17 8.44
C THR A 10 15.79 0.20 9.74
N ASP A 11 15.36 1.38 10.18
CA ASP A 11 14.59 1.58 11.41
C ASP A 11 13.29 2.36 11.14
N ARG A 12 12.33 2.28 12.07
CA ARG A 12 11.11 3.09 12.06
C ARG A 12 11.48 4.57 12.09
N GLY A 13 10.86 5.36 11.23
CA GLY A 13 11.13 6.79 11.07
C GLY A 13 12.40 7.10 10.27
N SER A 14 13.31 6.15 10.11
CA SER A 14 14.53 6.36 9.31
C SER A 14 14.22 6.41 7.83
N ARG A 15 15.01 7.17 7.06
CA ARG A 15 15.04 7.06 5.59
C ARG A 15 16.28 6.35 5.08
N LEU A 16 17.20 5.96 5.96
CA LEU A 16 18.40 5.24 5.56
C LEU A 16 18.09 3.76 5.39
N LEU A 17 18.59 3.20 4.30
CA LEU A 17 18.51 1.78 3.96
C LEU A 17 19.93 1.25 3.80
N VAL A 18 20.28 0.21 4.56
CA VAL A 18 21.54 -0.50 4.41
C VAL A 18 21.29 -1.79 3.63
N THR A 19 21.88 -1.88 2.43
CA THR A 19 21.79 -3.07 1.56
C THR A 19 23.15 -3.69 1.35
N ALA A 20 23.17 -4.99 1.04
CA ALA A 20 24.39 -5.71 0.69
C ALA A 20 24.53 -5.85 -0.84
N ALA A 21 25.75 -5.62 -1.34
CA ALA A 21 26.13 -5.91 -2.71
C ALA A 21 26.58 -7.37 -2.89
N ASP A 22 26.81 -7.78 -4.15
CA ASP A 22 27.25 -9.14 -4.48
C ASP A 22 28.63 -9.48 -3.92
N ASP A 23 29.51 -8.49 -3.83
CA ASP A 23 30.87 -8.61 -3.27
C ASP A 23 30.90 -8.58 -1.73
N GLY A 24 29.72 -8.49 -1.08
CA GLY A 24 29.55 -8.43 0.36
C GLY A 24 29.84 -7.08 0.99
N SER A 25 30.13 -6.03 0.20
CA SER A 25 30.14 -4.66 0.71
C SER A 25 28.73 -4.15 1.00
N LEU A 26 28.63 -3.15 1.87
CA LEU A 26 27.36 -2.53 2.23
C LEU A 26 27.23 -1.15 1.57
N THR A 27 26.00 -0.83 1.16
CA THR A 27 25.62 0.49 0.66
C THR A 27 24.57 1.07 1.58
N VAL A 28 24.72 2.34 1.94
CA VAL A 28 23.71 3.13 2.64
C VAL A 28 23.10 4.10 1.65
N SER A 29 21.80 3.97 1.41
CA SER A 29 21.02 4.87 0.55
C SER A 29 19.93 5.58 1.35
N ARG A 30 19.48 6.73 0.86
CA ARG A 30 18.33 7.46 1.42
C ARG A 30 17.08 7.21 0.56
N ALA A 31 16.00 6.79 1.18
CA ALA A 31 14.69 6.71 0.55
C ALA A 31 14.11 8.13 0.37
N LEU A 32 13.99 8.57 -0.87
CA LEU A 32 13.49 9.89 -1.26
C LEU A 32 12.37 9.74 -2.29
N TYR A 33 11.41 10.67 -2.27
CA TYR A 33 10.33 10.72 -3.25
C TYR A 33 10.91 10.86 -4.66
N GLU A 34 10.40 10.08 -5.61
CA GLU A 34 10.80 10.10 -7.04
C GLU A 34 12.31 9.99 -7.30
N THR A 35 13.06 9.35 -6.40
CA THR A 35 14.51 9.15 -6.56
C THR A 35 14.84 7.67 -6.43
N ARG A 36 15.55 7.13 -7.43
CA ARG A 36 16.03 5.74 -7.38
C ARG A 36 17.06 5.61 -6.25
N LEU A 37 17.00 4.51 -5.50
CA LEU A 37 17.94 4.28 -4.38
C LEU A 37 19.42 4.31 -4.78
N ALA A 38 19.73 3.89 -6.00
CA ALA A 38 21.08 3.96 -6.55
C ALA A 38 21.58 5.41 -6.74
N ASP A 39 20.67 6.33 -7.07
CA ASP A 39 20.97 7.75 -7.25
C ASP A 39 21.01 8.51 -5.90
N ALA A 40 20.49 7.90 -4.83
CA ALA A 40 20.43 8.45 -3.47
C ALA A 40 21.39 7.74 -2.50
N ALA A 41 22.45 7.11 -3.01
CA ALA A 41 23.49 6.51 -2.19
C ALA A 41 24.25 7.60 -1.42
N VAL A 42 24.37 7.43 -0.11
CA VAL A 42 25.16 8.34 0.75
C VAL A 42 26.49 7.72 1.16
N LEU A 43 26.59 6.40 1.19
CA LEU A 43 27.83 5.68 1.51
C LEU A 43 27.88 4.38 0.70
N THR A 44 28.95 4.15 -0.05
CA THR A 44 29.10 2.99 -0.94
C THR A 44 30.36 2.20 -0.61
N GLY A 45 30.33 0.89 -0.88
CA GLY A 45 31.48 0.01 -0.69
C GLY A 45 31.91 -0.17 0.77
N LEU A 46 31.01 0.04 1.74
CA LEU A 46 31.32 -0.06 3.16
C LEU A 46 31.72 -1.50 3.54
N ARG A 47 32.87 -1.63 4.19
CA ARG A 47 33.40 -2.87 4.78
C ARG A 47 33.93 -2.57 6.17
N VAL A 48 33.76 -3.54 7.07
CA VAL A 48 34.42 -3.52 8.39
C VAL A 48 35.66 -4.38 8.28
N VAL A 49 36.81 -3.89 8.74
CA VAL A 49 38.12 -4.55 8.60
C VAL A 49 38.81 -4.60 9.96
N ALA A 50 39.44 -5.72 10.30
CA ALA A 50 40.34 -5.82 11.45
C ALA A 50 41.58 -6.65 11.07
N GLY A 51 42.76 -6.23 11.51
CA GLY A 51 44.02 -6.91 11.17
C GLY A 51 44.30 -7.06 9.67
N GLY A 52 43.75 -6.17 8.83
CA GLY A 52 43.87 -6.22 7.37
C GLY A 52 42.89 -7.16 6.66
N ALA A 53 42.00 -7.83 7.37
CA ALA A 53 40.97 -8.71 6.80
C ALA A 53 39.56 -8.14 7.00
N ALA A 54 38.69 -8.30 6.00
CA ALA A 54 37.29 -7.91 6.09
C ALA A 54 36.53 -8.82 7.07
N LEU A 55 35.80 -8.21 8.00
CA LEU A 55 34.90 -8.88 8.94
C LEU A 55 33.55 -9.11 8.25
N PRO A 56 33.14 -10.37 8.01
CA PRO A 56 31.85 -10.65 7.39
C PRO A 56 30.69 -10.31 8.33
N VAL A 57 29.53 -10.02 7.74
CA VAL A 57 28.25 -9.97 8.46
C VAL A 57 27.91 -11.39 8.93
N LEU A 58 27.74 -11.57 10.25
CA LEU A 58 27.32 -12.83 10.85
C LEU A 58 25.80 -12.97 10.86
N ARG A 59 25.10 -11.89 11.23
CA ARG A 59 23.64 -11.83 11.22
C ARG A 59 23.13 -10.41 11.09
N ALA A 60 22.02 -10.25 10.39
CA ALA A 60 21.24 -9.03 10.37
C ALA A 60 19.90 -9.26 11.10
N LEU A 61 19.64 -8.43 12.10
CA LEU A 61 18.43 -8.39 12.91
C LEU A 61 17.73 -7.04 12.70
N PRO A 62 16.45 -6.90 13.06
CA PRO A 62 15.76 -5.62 12.99
C PRO A 62 16.48 -4.49 13.74
N ASP A 63 17.10 -4.79 14.88
CA ASP A 63 17.74 -3.80 15.76
C ASP A 63 19.23 -3.59 15.51
N ARG A 64 19.93 -4.52 14.83
CA ARG A 64 21.36 -4.43 14.55
C ARG A 64 21.84 -5.36 13.44
N VAL A 65 22.97 -5.01 12.82
CA VAL A 65 23.77 -5.91 11.99
C VAL A 65 25.05 -6.25 12.73
N GLU A 66 25.32 -7.54 12.93
CA GLU A 66 26.50 -8.01 13.66
C GLU A 66 27.55 -8.54 12.70
N PHE A 67 28.79 -8.11 12.92
CA PHE A 67 29.96 -8.53 12.16
C PHE A 67 30.83 -9.46 13.01
N ALA A 68 31.73 -10.18 12.36
CA ALA A 68 32.81 -10.86 13.07
C ALA A 68 33.66 -9.84 13.86
N GLY A 69 34.33 -10.30 14.92
CA GLY A 69 35.16 -9.42 15.76
C GLY A 69 34.38 -8.55 16.76
N GLY A 70 33.10 -8.82 16.98
CA GLY A 70 32.30 -8.13 18.01
C GLY A 70 31.82 -6.73 17.62
N VAL A 71 31.96 -6.36 16.35
CA VAL A 71 31.46 -5.09 15.81
C VAL A 71 29.98 -5.20 15.46
N ALA A 72 29.18 -4.19 15.80
CA ALA A 72 27.76 -4.13 15.49
C ALA A 72 27.35 -2.77 14.92
N MET A 73 26.55 -2.79 13.86
CA MET A 73 25.91 -1.60 13.29
C MET A 73 24.49 -1.47 13.84
N ALA A 74 24.10 -0.25 14.21
CA ALA A 74 22.75 0.04 14.70
C ALA A 74 22.33 1.48 14.42
N PHE A 75 21.03 1.74 14.54
CA PHE A 75 20.48 3.09 14.47
C PHE A 75 20.50 3.75 15.85
N ALA A 76 21.22 4.87 15.98
CA ALA A 76 21.17 5.73 17.17
C ALA A 76 19.99 6.73 17.13
N GLY A 77 19.39 6.91 15.96
CA GLY A 77 18.19 7.70 15.70
C GLY A 77 17.76 7.58 14.23
N PRO A 78 16.66 8.23 13.82
CA PRO A 78 16.12 8.10 12.46
C PRO A 78 17.13 8.42 11.34
N ASP A 79 17.99 9.42 11.54
CA ASP A 79 19.00 9.82 10.55
C ASP A 79 20.44 9.48 10.97
N THR A 80 20.61 8.67 12.02
CA THR A 80 21.92 8.38 12.60
C THR A 80 22.22 6.89 12.61
N LEU A 81 23.12 6.47 11.72
CA LEU A 81 23.64 5.11 11.63
C LEU A 81 25.04 5.06 12.24
N VAL A 82 25.25 4.14 13.19
CA VAL A 82 26.52 3.98 13.90
C VAL A 82 27.08 2.58 13.75
N LEU A 83 28.39 2.46 13.92
CA LEU A 83 29.14 1.22 14.00
C LEU A 83 29.89 1.18 15.34
N CYS A 84 29.58 0.18 16.15
CA CYS A 84 30.05 0.07 17.52
C CYS A 84 30.96 -1.15 17.68
N GLY A 85 32.13 -0.97 18.26
CA GLY A 85 33.13 -2.02 18.48
C GLY A 85 34.49 -1.45 18.88
N GLU A 86 35.48 -2.33 18.93
CA GLU A 86 36.88 -1.99 19.20
C GLU A 86 37.77 -2.72 18.18
N ASP A 87 39.01 -2.25 18.03
CA ASP A 87 40.06 -2.87 17.20
C ASP A 87 39.66 -3.15 15.74
N ALA A 88 38.78 -2.32 15.17
CA ALA A 88 38.32 -2.42 13.78
C ALA A 88 38.39 -1.08 13.05
N GLU A 89 38.26 -1.12 11.73
CA GLU A 89 38.23 0.05 10.83
C GLU A 89 37.03 -0.08 9.89
N ALA A 90 36.26 0.99 9.73
CA ALA A 90 35.28 1.12 8.66
C ALA A 90 35.98 1.67 7.41
N VAL A 91 35.83 1.00 6.27
CA VAL A 91 36.42 1.39 4.98
C VAL A 91 35.29 1.51 3.95
N TRP A 92 35.27 2.58 3.17
CA TRP A 92 34.26 2.81 2.12
C TRP A 92 34.90 3.52 0.93
N GLU A 93 34.12 3.74 -0.13
CA GLU A 93 34.62 4.48 -1.30
C GLU A 93 34.95 5.93 -0.91
N GLY A 94 36.24 6.28 -0.99
CA GLY A 94 36.71 7.62 -0.68
C GLY A 94 37.08 7.86 0.80
N GLY A 95 37.07 6.86 1.67
CA GLY A 95 37.51 7.06 3.05
C GLY A 95 37.65 5.82 3.94
N ARG A 96 38.19 6.04 5.13
CA ARG A 96 38.29 5.07 6.22
C ARG A 96 38.30 5.76 7.57
N ALA A 97 37.83 5.09 8.61
CA ALA A 97 37.85 5.60 9.98
C ALA A 97 37.94 4.46 11.00
N PRO A 98 38.71 4.64 12.10
CA PRO A 98 38.79 3.64 13.15
C PRO A 98 37.45 3.52 13.90
N VAL A 99 37.10 2.30 14.28
CA VAL A 99 35.95 1.95 15.11
C VAL A 99 36.44 1.83 16.55
N GLU A 100 36.37 2.94 17.27
CA GLU A 100 36.72 3.03 18.70
C GLU A 100 35.49 3.47 19.52
N GLY A 101 34.84 2.52 20.18
CA GLY A 101 33.54 2.76 20.81
C GLY A 101 32.45 2.76 19.75
N CYS A 102 31.70 3.86 19.56
CA CYS A 102 30.73 3.98 18.47
C CYS A 102 31.07 5.11 17.51
N LEU A 103 31.44 4.71 16.30
CA LEU A 103 31.65 5.56 15.14
C LEU A 103 30.31 5.89 14.48
N THR A 104 30.01 7.17 14.29
CA THR A 104 28.91 7.60 13.43
C THR A 104 29.31 7.46 11.96
N LEU A 105 28.57 6.64 11.20
CA LEU A 105 28.77 6.47 9.76
C LEU A 105 28.01 7.54 8.97
N VAL A 106 26.74 7.72 9.32
CA VAL A 106 25.82 8.69 8.72
C VAL A 106 25.09 9.40 9.84
N GLY A 107 25.00 10.73 9.77
CA GLY A 107 24.20 11.57 10.65
C GLY A 107 23.26 12.51 9.87
N PRO A 108 22.59 13.45 10.56
CA PRO A 108 21.64 14.38 9.92
C PRO A 108 22.23 15.21 8.77
N GLY A 109 23.54 15.52 8.83
CA GLY A 109 24.26 16.27 7.79
C GLY A 109 24.88 15.40 6.68
N GLY A 110 24.64 14.09 6.65
CA GLY A 110 25.25 13.15 5.70
C GLY A 110 26.33 12.27 6.34
N VAL A 111 27.31 11.85 5.53
CA VAL A 111 28.44 11.03 5.98
C VAL A 111 29.26 11.83 7.00
N ALA A 112 29.35 11.32 8.24
CA ALA A 112 29.97 12.04 9.34
C ALA A 112 30.94 11.18 10.17
N PRO A 113 32.01 10.63 9.56
CA PRO A 113 33.01 9.85 10.28
C PRO A 113 33.77 10.80 11.22
N GLY A 114 33.63 10.60 12.53
CA GLY A 114 34.15 11.50 13.56
C GLY A 114 33.13 12.45 14.19
N GLY A 115 31.82 12.26 13.92
CA GLY A 115 30.74 12.89 14.67
C GLY A 115 30.71 12.54 16.17
N PRO A 116 29.71 13.03 16.94
CA PRO A 116 29.65 12.79 18.37
C PRO A 116 29.74 11.29 18.70
N ARG A 117 30.62 10.93 19.63
CA ARG A 117 30.74 9.55 20.09
C ARG A 117 29.49 9.18 20.89
N HIS A 118 28.93 8.02 20.56
CA HIS A 118 27.78 7.45 21.28
C HIS A 118 28.25 6.37 22.26
N ASP A 119 27.51 6.16 23.34
CA ASP A 119 27.65 4.96 24.18
C ASP A 119 27.01 3.77 23.44
N GLY A 120 27.84 2.81 23.03
CA GLY A 120 27.39 1.67 22.24
C GLY A 120 26.47 0.71 22.96
N ALA A 121 26.71 0.50 24.26
CA ALA A 121 25.82 -0.32 25.05
C ALA A 121 24.43 0.34 25.11
N ALA A 122 24.40 1.66 25.32
CA ALA A 122 23.15 2.42 25.33
C ALA A 122 22.44 2.41 23.96
N VAL A 123 23.16 2.61 22.85
CA VAL A 123 22.58 2.59 21.50
C VAL A 123 21.97 1.22 21.17
N LEU A 124 22.72 0.14 21.40
CA LEU A 124 22.24 -1.22 21.12
C LEU A 124 21.06 -1.60 22.02
N ALA A 125 21.09 -1.20 23.29
CA ALA A 125 19.98 -1.41 24.22
C ALA A 125 18.72 -0.64 23.78
N ALA A 126 18.87 0.62 23.38
CA ALA A 126 17.77 1.47 22.90
C ALA A 126 17.19 0.95 21.58
N ALA A 127 18.03 0.55 20.62
CA ALA A 127 17.57 -0.08 19.37
C ALA A 127 16.79 -1.37 19.65
N GLY A 128 17.32 -2.24 20.51
CA GLY A 128 16.62 -3.45 20.92
C GLY A 128 15.30 -3.18 21.64
N ALA A 129 15.22 -2.13 22.47
CA ALA A 129 14.00 -1.73 23.15
C ALA A 129 12.92 -1.28 22.15
N ARG A 130 13.25 -0.38 21.20
CA ARG A 130 12.31 0.09 20.16
C ARG A 130 11.65 -1.07 19.41
N TRP A 131 12.45 -2.06 19.02
CA TRP A 131 11.93 -3.23 18.30
C TRP A 131 11.11 -4.16 19.19
N ARG A 132 11.54 -4.43 20.43
CA ARG A 132 10.72 -5.21 21.38
C ARG A 132 9.35 -4.56 21.63
N ASP A 133 9.32 -3.24 21.82
CA ASP A 133 8.09 -2.49 22.05
C ASP A 133 7.17 -2.49 20.82
N TRP A 134 7.75 -2.46 19.62
CA TRP A 134 6.98 -2.62 18.38
C TRP A 134 6.39 -4.03 18.28
N PHE A 135 7.20 -5.08 18.39
CA PHE A 135 6.75 -6.46 18.25
C PHE A 135 5.79 -6.92 19.36
N ALA A 136 5.88 -6.33 20.56
CA ALA A 136 4.91 -6.57 21.64
C ALA A 136 3.48 -6.15 21.27
N ARG A 137 3.32 -5.24 20.30
CA ARG A 137 2.02 -4.78 19.79
C ARG A 137 1.51 -5.57 18.58
N MET A 138 2.30 -6.51 18.04
CA MET A 138 1.86 -7.31 16.91
C MET A 138 0.59 -8.09 17.28
N PRO A 139 -0.46 -8.04 16.45
CA PRO A 139 -1.69 -8.75 16.77
C PRO A 139 -1.48 -10.27 16.72
N ALA A 140 -2.27 -11.00 17.49
CA ALA A 140 -2.19 -12.45 17.54
C ALA A 140 -2.65 -13.07 16.20
N VAL A 141 -1.89 -14.05 15.71
CA VAL A 141 -2.19 -14.78 14.47
C VAL A 141 -2.01 -16.28 14.69
N PRO A 142 -2.61 -17.15 13.86
CA PRO A 142 -2.35 -18.59 13.88
C PRO A 142 -0.86 -18.91 13.79
N ALA A 143 -0.41 -19.94 14.51
CA ALA A 143 1.01 -20.32 14.59
C ALA A 143 1.65 -20.55 13.21
N ALA A 144 0.90 -21.15 12.27
CA ALA A 144 1.36 -21.41 10.90
C ALA A 144 1.59 -20.14 10.07
N LEU A 145 1.10 -18.97 10.50
CA LEU A 145 1.25 -17.68 9.83
C LEU A 145 2.23 -16.75 10.55
N ARG A 146 2.74 -17.15 11.73
CA ARG A 146 3.49 -16.27 12.63
C ARG A 146 4.75 -15.69 12.00
N GLU A 147 5.55 -16.50 11.33
CA GLU A 147 6.79 -16.03 10.69
C GLU A 147 6.51 -14.92 9.67
N ARG A 148 5.51 -15.12 8.81
CA ARG A 148 5.13 -14.12 7.80
C ARG A 148 4.49 -12.89 8.44
N ALA A 149 3.73 -13.06 9.52
CA ALA A 149 3.15 -11.95 10.27
C ALA A 149 4.23 -11.09 10.94
N GLU A 150 5.28 -11.70 11.50
CA GLU A 150 6.42 -10.97 12.06
C GLU A 150 7.15 -10.17 10.97
N GLN A 151 7.31 -10.72 9.76
CA GLN A 151 7.82 -9.97 8.62
C GLN A 151 6.90 -8.83 8.17
N ALA A 152 5.58 -9.06 8.15
CA ALA A 152 4.60 -8.03 7.82
C ALA A 152 4.63 -6.90 8.83
N TRP A 153 4.66 -7.23 10.11
CA TRP A 153 4.74 -6.26 11.19
C TRP A 153 6.04 -5.46 11.14
N TRP A 154 7.17 -6.11 10.84
CA TRP A 154 8.43 -5.43 10.56
C TRP A 154 8.32 -4.47 9.37
N THR A 155 7.70 -4.92 8.26
CA THR A 155 7.50 -4.12 7.04
C THR A 155 6.70 -2.85 7.31
N LEU A 156 5.63 -2.93 8.11
CA LEU A 156 4.85 -1.75 8.51
C LEU A 156 5.69 -0.77 9.33
N ALA A 157 6.49 -1.25 10.30
CA ALA A 157 7.36 -0.38 11.08
C ALA A 157 8.37 0.36 10.22
N VAL A 158 9.06 -0.36 9.33
CA VAL A 158 10.12 0.24 8.52
C VAL A 158 9.55 1.15 7.44
N ASN A 159 8.29 1.04 7.05
CA ASN A 159 7.69 1.96 6.09
C ASN A 159 7.07 3.22 6.74
N LEU A 160 7.10 3.34 8.07
CA LEU A 160 6.78 4.62 8.73
C LEU A 160 7.96 5.59 8.59
N VAL A 161 7.69 6.74 7.98
CA VAL A 161 8.64 7.84 7.81
C VAL A 161 7.95 9.16 8.15
N THR A 162 8.72 10.23 8.32
CA THR A 162 8.15 11.57 8.45
C THR A 162 7.94 12.19 7.08
N ILE A 163 6.71 12.64 6.79
CA ILE A 163 6.34 13.46 5.62
C ILE A 163 5.68 14.72 6.14
N GLN A 164 6.21 15.89 5.76
CA GLN A 164 5.68 17.19 6.20
C GLN A 164 5.44 17.29 7.72
N GLY A 165 6.35 16.72 8.52
CA GLY A 165 6.30 16.75 9.98
C GLY A 165 5.36 15.72 10.63
N ARG A 166 4.72 14.84 9.85
CA ARG A 166 3.78 13.82 10.34
C ARG A 166 4.27 12.42 10.08
N GLU A 167 3.92 11.49 10.96
CA GLU A 167 4.29 10.08 10.80
C GLU A 167 3.36 9.42 9.78
N SER A 168 3.95 9.07 8.63
CA SER A 168 3.26 8.58 7.45
C SER A 168 3.74 7.19 7.09
N LEU A 169 2.80 6.27 6.89
CA LEU A 169 3.09 4.93 6.40
C LEU A 169 3.12 4.95 4.86
N VAL A 170 4.28 4.69 4.29
CA VAL A 170 4.45 4.68 2.83
C VAL A 170 4.28 3.27 2.27
N PRO A 171 3.90 3.08 0.99
CA PRO A 171 3.76 1.75 0.42
C PRO A 171 5.08 0.97 0.42
N SER A 172 6.19 1.61 0.06
CA SER A 172 7.52 1.00 0.17
C SER A 172 8.61 2.06 0.08
N LYS A 173 9.66 1.93 0.89
CA LYS A 173 10.88 2.75 0.72
C LYS A 173 11.61 2.50 -0.61
N TYR A 174 11.18 1.50 -1.38
CA TYR A 174 11.65 1.21 -2.74
C TYR A 174 10.79 1.92 -3.79
N GLY A 175 11.00 3.21 -3.98
CA GLY A 175 10.35 3.99 -5.04
C GLY A 175 8.98 4.60 -4.70
N TYR A 176 8.35 4.19 -3.60
CA TYR A 176 7.05 4.71 -3.15
C TYR A 176 7.20 5.48 -1.84
N VAL A 177 7.94 6.59 -1.85
CA VAL A 177 8.26 7.39 -0.65
C VAL A 177 7.33 8.58 -0.51
N GLY A 178 6.09 8.30 -0.15
CA GLY A 178 4.94 9.20 -0.13
C GLY A 178 3.77 8.52 0.58
N LEU A 179 2.81 9.28 1.06
CA LEU A 179 1.56 8.75 1.59
C LEU A 179 0.55 8.72 0.44
N TRP A 180 0.32 7.53 -0.12
CA TRP A 180 -0.69 7.32 -1.16
C TRP A 180 -2.07 7.13 -0.54
N ASN A 181 -3.07 7.68 -1.21
CA ASN A 181 -4.42 7.78 -0.73
C ASN A 181 -5.04 6.40 -0.44
N TRP A 182 -5.13 5.52 -1.46
CA TRP A 182 -5.75 4.22 -1.24
C TRP A 182 -4.91 3.31 -0.33
N ASP A 183 -3.59 3.32 -0.47
CA ASP A 183 -2.68 2.58 0.42
C ASP A 183 -2.94 2.91 1.89
N SER A 184 -3.13 4.19 2.21
CA SER A 184 -3.40 4.66 3.57
C SER A 184 -4.67 4.05 4.16
N TYR A 185 -5.69 3.77 3.34
CA TYR A 185 -6.91 3.09 3.79
C TYR A 185 -6.62 1.66 4.23
N PHE A 186 -5.82 0.92 3.46
CA PHE A 186 -5.43 -0.45 3.79
C PHE A 186 -4.42 -0.51 4.95
N HIS A 187 -3.52 0.46 5.03
CA HIS A 187 -2.59 0.62 6.15
C HIS A 187 -3.34 0.89 7.45
N ALA A 188 -4.29 1.84 7.44
CA ALA A 188 -5.09 2.18 8.61
C ALA A 188 -5.92 0.99 9.11
N ILE A 189 -6.38 0.13 8.19
CA ILE A 189 -7.03 -1.14 8.51
C ILE A 189 -6.11 -1.99 9.39
N ALA A 190 -4.87 -2.28 9.00
CA ALA A 190 -4.00 -3.09 9.87
C ALA A 190 -3.63 -2.40 11.19
N LEU A 191 -3.34 -1.09 11.12
CA LEU A 191 -2.96 -0.30 12.28
C LEU A 191 -4.07 -0.24 13.33
N ARG A 192 -5.35 -0.36 12.97
CA ARG A 192 -6.47 -0.36 13.94
C ARG A 192 -6.35 -1.42 15.03
N HIS A 193 -5.63 -2.52 14.79
CA HIS A 193 -5.48 -3.60 15.77
C HIS A 193 -4.47 -3.29 16.88
N ALA A 194 -3.54 -2.37 16.63
CA ALA A 194 -2.35 -2.18 17.45
C ALA A 194 -2.04 -0.70 17.78
N ASP A 195 -2.44 0.23 16.91
CA ASP A 195 -2.26 1.67 17.06
C ASP A 195 -3.41 2.45 16.35
N PRO A 196 -4.63 2.47 16.92
CA PRO A 196 -5.78 3.18 16.34
C PRO A 196 -5.54 4.68 16.16
N ALA A 197 -4.70 5.29 17.00
CA ALA A 197 -4.34 6.71 16.87
C ALA A 197 -3.54 6.95 15.59
N LEU A 198 -2.52 6.12 15.32
CA LEU A 198 -1.77 6.18 14.07
C LEU A 198 -2.63 5.82 12.85
N ALA A 199 -3.58 4.89 12.98
CA ALA A 199 -4.54 4.58 11.92
C ALA A 199 -5.39 5.80 11.52
N ARG A 200 -5.94 6.52 12.51
CA ARG A 200 -6.68 7.78 12.29
C ARG A 200 -5.79 8.86 11.70
N GLU A 201 -4.53 8.93 12.13
CA GLU A 201 -3.56 9.89 11.59
C GLU A 201 -3.34 9.72 10.08
N GLN A 202 -3.28 8.49 9.57
CA GLN A 202 -3.13 8.26 8.12
C GLN A 202 -4.31 8.83 7.32
N ILE A 203 -5.53 8.77 7.86
CA ILE A 203 -6.73 9.35 7.25
C ILE A 203 -6.69 10.89 7.33
N ARG A 204 -6.29 11.45 8.49
CA ARG A 204 -6.17 12.90 8.67
C ARG A 204 -5.20 13.53 7.69
N ILE A 205 -4.04 12.90 7.44
CA ILE A 205 -3.04 13.42 6.49
C ILE A 205 -3.64 13.69 5.12
N LEU A 206 -4.49 12.79 4.62
CA LEU A 206 -5.16 12.98 3.33
C LEU A 206 -6.24 14.07 3.38
N LEU A 207 -7.08 14.05 4.40
CA LEU A 207 -8.21 14.98 4.52
C LEU A 207 -7.77 16.43 4.80
N ASP A 208 -6.64 16.64 5.47
CA ASP A 208 -6.04 17.96 5.68
C ASP A 208 -5.59 18.62 4.38
N HIS A 209 -5.36 17.81 3.33
CA HIS A 209 -5.02 18.26 1.98
C HIS A 209 -6.21 18.20 1.01
N GLN A 210 -7.44 17.97 1.51
CA GLN A 210 -8.63 18.01 0.68
C GLN A 210 -8.83 19.42 0.10
N ARG A 211 -9.05 19.51 -1.22
CA ARG A 211 -9.36 20.77 -1.90
C ARG A 211 -10.74 21.30 -1.51
N PRO A 212 -11.00 22.61 -1.65
CA PRO A 212 -12.32 23.20 -1.36
C PRO A 212 -13.48 22.61 -2.17
N ASP A 213 -13.20 22.06 -3.36
CA ASP A 213 -14.19 21.38 -4.22
C ASP A 213 -14.51 19.95 -3.78
N GLY A 214 -13.80 19.41 -2.79
CA GLY A 214 -14.02 18.09 -2.22
C GLY A 214 -12.99 17.03 -2.65
N LEU A 215 -12.12 17.31 -3.64
CA LEU A 215 -11.11 16.34 -4.08
C LEU A 215 -10.10 16.05 -2.96
N VAL A 216 -9.90 14.77 -2.67
CA VAL A 216 -8.80 14.28 -1.84
C VAL A 216 -7.64 13.91 -2.78
N PRO A 217 -6.41 14.41 -2.56
CA PRO A 217 -5.28 14.15 -3.46
C PRO A 217 -4.93 12.66 -3.53
N ASP A 218 -4.22 12.27 -4.59
CA ASP A 218 -3.65 10.92 -4.75
C ASP A 218 -2.50 10.69 -3.76
N VAL A 219 -1.58 11.66 -3.65
CA VAL A 219 -0.36 11.51 -2.84
C VAL A 219 -0.10 12.76 -2.00
N VAL A 220 0.35 12.55 -0.76
CA VAL A 220 1.01 13.57 0.06
C VAL A 220 2.48 13.17 0.21
N HIS A 221 3.40 14.01 -0.24
CA HIS A 221 4.85 13.73 -0.24
C HIS A 221 5.64 14.92 0.29
N ASP A 222 6.98 14.80 0.34
CA ASP A 222 7.87 15.81 0.95
C ASP A 222 7.80 17.19 0.30
N HIS A 223 7.40 17.25 -0.97
CA HIS A 223 7.43 18.47 -1.78
C HIS A 223 6.04 19.05 -2.05
N GLY A 224 4.97 18.44 -1.50
CA GLY A 224 3.60 18.89 -1.70
C GLY A 224 2.63 17.72 -1.83
N VAL A 225 1.69 17.87 -2.75
CA VAL A 225 0.65 16.89 -3.05
C VAL A 225 0.56 16.62 -4.54
N LEU A 226 0.12 15.42 -4.90
CA LEU A 226 -0.29 15.07 -6.25
C LEU A 226 -1.83 15.07 -6.27
N ALA A 227 -2.42 16.09 -6.90
CA ALA A 227 -3.87 16.27 -6.98
C ALA A 227 -4.37 16.43 -8.42
N GLU A 228 -3.48 16.66 -9.38
CA GLU A 228 -3.78 16.81 -10.81
C GLU A 228 -2.58 16.45 -11.69
N THR A 229 -2.81 16.30 -13.00
CA THR A 229 -1.78 15.82 -13.95
C THR A 229 -0.54 16.72 -14.05
N THR A 230 -0.61 17.99 -13.66
CA THR A 230 0.55 18.89 -13.61
C THR A 230 1.50 18.60 -12.46
N ASP A 231 1.03 17.86 -11.45
CA ASP A 231 1.84 17.43 -10.31
C ASP A 231 2.60 16.12 -10.60
N LEU A 232 2.30 15.47 -11.73
CA LEU A 232 2.90 14.19 -12.08
C LEU A 232 4.42 14.30 -12.29
N PRO A 233 5.19 13.35 -11.75
CA PRO A 233 6.61 13.21 -12.06
C PRO A 233 6.86 13.07 -13.57
N ARG A 234 8.04 13.52 -14.04
CA ARG A 234 8.41 13.42 -15.46
C ARG A 234 8.42 11.97 -15.97
N SER A 235 8.83 11.03 -15.11
CA SER A 235 8.79 9.58 -15.34
C SER A 235 7.38 9.10 -15.64
N ASP A 236 6.40 9.58 -14.89
CA ASP A 236 5.00 9.16 -15.00
C ASP A 236 4.35 9.74 -16.25
N LEU A 237 4.63 11.00 -16.58
CA LEU A 237 4.19 11.60 -17.85
C LEU A 237 4.70 10.81 -19.06
N ALA A 238 5.94 10.29 -19.00
CA ALA A 238 6.49 9.45 -20.06
C ALA A 238 5.81 8.08 -20.14
N ARG A 239 5.58 7.41 -19.00
CA ARG A 239 4.87 6.12 -18.95
C ARG A 239 3.42 6.23 -19.44
N LEU A 240 2.73 7.30 -19.10
CA LEU A 240 1.35 7.55 -19.54
C LEU A 240 1.26 7.61 -21.07
N ALA A 241 2.25 8.23 -21.73
CA ALA A 241 2.32 8.27 -23.19
C ALA A 241 2.54 6.89 -23.85
N GLU A 242 3.05 5.90 -23.10
CA GLU A 242 3.29 4.54 -23.58
C GLU A 242 2.08 3.61 -23.39
N HIS A 243 1.28 3.81 -22.34
CA HIS A 243 0.26 2.85 -21.91
C HIS A 243 -1.20 3.28 -22.17
N VAL A 244 -1.45 4.58 -22.32
CA VAL A 244 -2.80 5.08 -22.62
C VAL A 244 -2.99 5.10 -24.13
N GLY A 245 -3.92 4.30 -24.64
CA GLY A 245 -4.30 4.36 -26.05
C GLY A 245 -4.94 5.72 -26.39
N GLY A 246 -4.47 6.38 -27.47
CA GLY A 246 -5.05 7.63 -27.97
C GLY A 246 -4.11 8.84 -27.92
N GLU A 247 -4.66 10.04 -28.11
CA GLU A 247 -3.91 11.29 -28.01
C GLU A 247 -3.56 11.60 -26.54
N PRO A 248 -2.37 12.16 -26.25
CA PRO A 248 -2.00 12.57 -24.89
C PRO A 248 -3.06 13.49 -24.28
N ILE A 249 -3.40 13.26 -23.01
CA ILE A 249 -4.30 14.16 -22.26
C ILE A 249 -3.63 15.53 -22.18
N ARG A 250 -4.15 16.51 -22.93
CA ARG A 250 -3.62 17.89 -22.95
C ARG A 250 -4.25 18.79 -21.89
N GLU A 251 -5.36 18.36 -21.32
CA GLU A 251 -6.08 19.08 -20.27
C GLU A 251 -5.52 18.73 -18.89
N VAL A 252 -5.62 19.67 -17.96
CA VAL A 252 -5.30 19.40 -16.54
C VAL A 252 -6.43 18.56 -15.97
N VAL A 253 -6.13 17.31 -15.62
CA VAL A 253 -7.11 16.36 -15.09
C VAL A 253 -6.84 16.15 -13.60
N PRO A 254 -7.87 16.21 -12.74
CA PRO A 254 -7.70 15.86 -11.33
C PRO A 254 -7.32 14.40 -11.15
N VAL A 255 -6.37 14.14 -10.25
CA VAL A 255 -5.88 12.81 -9.92
C VAL A 255 -6.15 12.55 -8.44
N THR A 256 -6.80 11.42 -8.17
CA THR A 256 -7.21 11.00 -6.83
C THR A 256 -7.02 9.48 -6.69
N LYS A 257 -7.72 8.83 -5.77
CA LYS A 257 -7.81 7.37 -5.67
C LYS A 257 -9.24 6.92 -5.31
N PRO A 258 -9.53 5.62 -5.44
CA PRO A 258 -10.88 5.12 -5.24
C PRO A 258 -11.48 5.41 -3.84
N PRO A 259 -12.78 5.75 -3.79
CA PRO A 259 -13.39 6.42 -2.63
C PRO A 259 -13.73 5.48 -1.48
N LEU A 260 -12.71 5.06 -0.74
CA LEU A 260 -12.84 4.13 0.38
C LEU A 260 -12.57 4.75 1.75
N THR A 261 -12.58 6.08 1.83
CA THR A 261 -12.34 6.82 3.09
C THR A 261 -13.34 6.43 4.18
N ALA A 262 -14.64 6.48 3.90
CA ALA A 262 -15.66 6.14 4.91
C ALA A 262 -15.61 4.67 5.33
N TRP A 263 -15.23 3.78 4.41
CA TRP A 263 -15.06 2.35 4.71
C TRP A 263 -13.88 2.11 5.66
N ALA A 264 -12.73 2.74 5.41
CA ALA A 264 -11.58 2.65 6.31
C ALA A 264 -11.89 3.26 7.68
N VAL A 265 -12.48 4.46 7.72
CA VAL A 265 -12.91 5.13 8.96
C VAL A 265 -13.86 4.26 9.78
N TRP A 266 -14.84 3.63 9.12
CA TRP A 266 -15.79 2.77 9.80
C TRP A 266 -15.12 1.50 10.35
N LYS A 267 -14.22 0.85 9.61
CA LYS A 267 -13.46 -0.30 10.13
C LYS A 267 -12.62 0.06 11.35
N ILE A 268 -12.01 1.26 11.38
CA ILE A 268 -11.32 1.76 12.59
C ILE A 268 -12.31 1.91 13.74
N HIS A 269 -13.45 2.56 13.50
CA HIS A 269 -14.48 2.79 14.52
C HIS A 269 -15.05 1.50 15.10
N GLU A 270 -15.27 0.46 14.29
CA GLU A 270 -15.72 -0.86 14.76
C GLU A 270 -14.75 -1.50 15.76
N ARG A 271 -13.44 -1.21 15.63
CA ARG A 271 -12.42 -1.72 16.53
C ARG A 271 -12.18 -0.81 17.73
N ASP A 272 -12.16 0.50 17.51
CA ASP A 272 -11.87 1.53 18.50
C ASP A 272 -12.83 2.72 18.31
N PRO A 273 -14.02 2.68 18.94
CA PRO A 273 -15.02 3.72 18.77
C PRO A 273 -14.57 5.10 19.29
N ASP A 274 -14.54 6.07 18.39
CA ASP A 274 -14.24 7.47 18.69
C ASP A 274 -15.21 8.41 17.96
N PRO A 275 -16.29 8.85 18.62
CA PRO A 275 -17.25 9.80 18.06
C PRO A 275 -16.63 11.17 17.73
N GLY A 276 -15.56 11.57 18.43
CA GLY A 276 -14.86 12.83 18.17
C GLY A 276 -14.18 12.80 16.82
N PHE A 277 -13.43 11.73 16.53
CA PHE A 277 -12.86 11.51 15.21
C PHE A 277 -13.93 11.36 14.12
N LEU A 278 -15.03 10.65 14.39
CA LEU A 278 -16.14 10.57 13.43
C LEU A 278 -16.70 11.96 13.09
N ALA A 279 -16.91 12.81 14.09
CA ALA A 279 -17.40 14.17 13.89
C ALA A 279 -16.41 15.04 13.10
N GLU A 280 -15.11 14.86 13.35
CA GLU A 280 -14.02 15.54 12.65
C GLU A 280 -14.04 15.22 11.14
N VAL A 281 -14.17 13.96 10.76
CA VAL A 281 -14.01 13.52 9.35
C VAL A 281 -15.32 13.44 8.56
N TYR A 282 -16.49 13.50 9.22
CA TYR A 282 -17.78 13.32 8.56
C TYR A 282 -18.04 14.31 7.41
N GLU A 283 -17.88 15.61 7.64
CA GLU A 283 -18.13 16.63 6.60
C GLU A 283 -17.09 16.59 5.46
N PRO A 284 -15.78 16.44 5.72
CA PRO A 284 -14.79 16.19 4.66
C PRO A 284 -15.14 14.99 3.77
N ILE A 285 -15.52 13.86 4.36
CA ILE A 285 -15.89 12.66 3.58
C ILE A 285 -17.15 12.92 2.75
N ALA A 286 -18.16 13.59 3.32
CA ALA A 286 -19.36 13.96 2.59
C ALA A 286 -19.04 14.85 1.38
N ARG A 287 -18.13 15.83 1.51
CA ARG A 287 -17.68 16.65 0.37
C ARG A 287 -16.97 15.83 -0.70
N SER A 288 -16.11 14.88 -0.30
CA SER A 288 -15.44 13.97 -1.24
C SER A 288 -16.44 13.12 -2.01
N GLN A 289 -17.49 12.63 -1.33
CA GLN A 289 -18.57 11.90 -1.97
C GLN A 289 -19.29 12.74 -3.03
N GLU A 290 -19.58 14.02 -2.76
CA GLU A 290 -20.24 14.90 -3.73
C GLU A 290 -19.32 15.33 -4.89
N TRP A 291 -18.01 15.39 -4.67
CA TRP A 291 -17.03 15.72 -5.71
C TRP A 291 -17.14 14.75 -6.90
N TRP A 292 -17.26 13.44 -6.65
CA TRP A 292 -17.34 12.44 -7.71
C TRP A 292 -18.50 12.68 -8.68
N PHE A 293 -19.70 13.00 -8.18
CA PHE A 293 -20.88 13.24 -9.04
C PHE A 293 -20.93 14.64 -9.63
N SER A 294 -20.23 15.61 -9.05
CA SER A 294 -20.23 16.99 -9.55
C SER A 294 -19.06 17.30 -10.49
N ARG A 295 -17.98 16.52 -10.42
CA ARG A 295 -16.72 16.76 -11.16
C ARG A 295 -16.23 15.55 -11.96
N SER A 296 -16.73 14.35 -11.69
CA SER A 296 -16.26 13.09 -12.30
C SER A 296 -17.36 12.32 -13.02
N ASP A 297 -18.46 12.98 -13.41
CA ASP A 297 -19.56 12.44 -14.22
C ASP A 297 -19.74 13.32 -15.47
N PRO A 298 -18.87 13.17 -16.49
CA PRO A 298 -18.82 14.09 -17.63
C PRO A 298 -19.92 13.86 -18.67
N ASP A 299 -20.56 12.69 -18.71
CA ASP A 299 -21.72 12.42 -19.57
C ASP A 299 -23.06 12.69 -18.87
N GLY A 300 -23.05 12.99 -17.56
CA GLY A 300 -24.19 13.43 -16.79
C GLY A 300 -25.21 12.32 -16.57
N ASP A 301 -24.74 11.07 -16.60
CA ASP A 301 -25.58 9.90 -16.59
C ASP A 301 -25.92 9.45 -15.15
N GLY A 302 -25.23 10.01 -14.15
CA GLY A 302 -25.39 9.73 -12.73
C GLY A 302 -24.41 8.69 -12.18
N LEU A 303 -23.54 8.13 -13.02
CA LEU A 303 -22.46 7.23 -12.63
C LEU A 303 -21.11 7.95 -12.81
N ALA A 304 -20.27 7.90 -11.78
CA ALA A 304 -18.96 8.54 -11.86
C ALA A 304 -17.99 7.72 -12.71
N GLU A 305 -17.11 8.39 -13.45
CA GLU A 305 -16.02 7.84 -14.26
C GLU A 305 -14.66 8.16 -13.62
N TYR A 306 -13.68 7.29 -13.79
CA TYR A 306 -12.28 7.65 -13.60
C TYR A 306 -11.81 8.49 -14.78
N LEU A 307 -11.35 9.72 -14.51
CA LEU A 307 -10.85 10.65 -15.53
C LEU A 307 -9.39 10.40 -15.92
N HIS A 308 -8.67 9.59 -15.14
CA HIS A 308 -7.26 9.27 -15.33
C HIS A 308 -6.96 7.85 -14.83
N PRO A 309 -6.10 7.06 -15.50
CA PRO A 309 -5.77 5.69 -15.09
C PRO A 309 -5.31 5.60 -13.63
N TYR A 310 -4.43 6.52 -13.21
CA TYR A 310 -3.92 6.54 -11.84
C TYR A 310 -5.04 6.73 -10.80
N SER A 311 -6.14 7.39 -11.15
CA SER A 311 -7.27 7.55 -10.23
C SER A 311 -7.99 6.25 -9.91
N SER A 312 -7.86 5.24 -10.76
CA SER A 312 -8.35 3.88 -10.49
C SER A 312 -7.43 3.08 -9.58
N GLY A 313 -6.13 3.41 -9.57
CA GLY A 313 -5.10 2.57 -8.97
C GLY A 313 -4.73 1.34 -9.79
N LEU A 314 -5.27 1.17 -11.01
CA LEU A 314 -4.99 0.06 -11.94
C LEU A 314 -4.26 0.54 -13.20
N ASP A 315 -3.13 1.23 -13.02
CA ASP A 315 -2.52 2.12 -14.00
C ASP A 315 -2.31 1.55 -15.41
N ASP A 316 -1.84 0.30 -15.53
CA ASP A 316 -1.57 -0.38 -16.81
C ASP A 316 -2.60 -1.45 -17.17
N SER A 317 -3.76 -1.45 -16.49
CA SER A 317 -4.88 -2.34 -16.80
C SER A 317 -5.27 -2.25 -18.28
N PRO A 318 -5.66 -3.37 -18.92
CA PRO A 318 -6.08 -3.37 -20.32
C PRO A 318 -7.34 -2.53 -20.60
N VAL A 319 -8.07 -2.08 -19.56
CA VAL A 319 -9.16 -1.10 -19.72
C VAL A 319 -8.63 0.19 -20.37
N TRP A 320 -7.42 0.63 -19.99
CA TRP A 320 -6.83 1.90 -20.45
C TRP A 320 -6.25 1.83 -21.87
N ASP A 321 -6.16 0.63 -22.46
CA ASP A 321 -5.83 0.44 -23.88
C ASP A 321 -6.88 1.08 -24.79
N HIS A 322 -8.09 1.29 -24.27
CA HIS A 322 -9.24 1.82 -24.99
C HIS A 322 -9.45 3.33 -24.80
N GLY A 323 -8.71 3.97 -23.89
CA GLY A 323 -8.78 5.40 -23.66
C GLY A 323 -8.47 5.83 -22.21
N PRO A 324 -8.27 7.14 -21.98
CA PRO A 324 -7.84 7.69 -20.69
C PRO A 324 -8.95 7.75 -19.63
N ARG A 325 -10.21 7.61 -20.06
CA ARG A 325 -11.40 7.78 -19.22
C ARG A 325 -12.26 6.52 -19.26
N ALA A 326 -12.54 5.97 -18.09
CA ALA A 326 -13.30 4.74 -17.98
C ALA A 326 -14.28 4.76 -16.82
N GLU A 327 -15.37 4.03 -16.99
CA GLU A 327 -16.38 3.75 -15.99
C GLU A 327 -16.41 2.24 -15.68
N PRO A 328 -15.39 1.71 -14.98
CA PRO A 328 -15.45 0.36 -14.47
C PRO A 328 -16.47 0.27 -13.30
N PRO A 329 -17.10 -0.89 -13.09
CA PRO A 329 -18.19 -1.02 -12.10
C PRO A 329 -17.77 -0.82 -10.64
N ASP A 330 -16.48 -0.90 -10.33
CA ASP A 330 -15.94 -0.81 -8.99
C ASP A 330 -16.06 0.59 -8.39
N LEU A 331 -15.82 1.66 -9.18
CA LEU A 331 -15.92 3.04 -8.70
C LEU A 331 -17.30 3.33 -8.08
N ASN A 332 -18.36 3.05 -8.83
CA ASN A 332 -19.73 3.30 -8.38
C ASN A 332 -20.15 2.32 -7.26
N ALA A 333 -19.58 1.11 -7.22
CA ALA A 333 -19.75 0.20 -6.08
C ALA A 333 -19.12 0.77 -4.79
N TYR A 334 -17.92 1.35 -4.88
CA TYR A 334 -17.25 2.01 -3.76
C TYR A 334 -18.03 3.24 -3.30
N LEU A 335 -18.54 4.06 -4.22
CA LEU A 335 -19.37 5.22 -3.90
C LEU A 335 -20.70 4.83 -3.24
N ALA A 336 -21.34 3.74 -3.68
CA ALA A 336 -22.53 3.21 -3.03
C ALA A 336 -22.25 2.75 -1.59
N LEU A 337 -21.10 2.09 -1.38
CA LEU A 337 -20.66 1.75 -0.03
C LEU A 337 -20.35 3.00 0.80
N GLN A 338 -19.68 4.00 0.23
CA GLN A 338 -19.34 5.20 0.97
C GLN A 338 -20.59 5.94 1.45
N TYR A 339 -21.66 6.00 0.64
CA TYR A 339 -22.96 6.45 1.12
C TYR A 339 -23.46 5.63 2.30
N ASP A 340 -23.36 4.31 2.24
CA ASP A 340 -23.75 3.47 3.37
C ASP A 340 -22.97 3.80 4.63
N ARG A 341 -21.64 3.87 4.55
CA ARG A 341 -20.78 4.19 5.69
C ARG A 341 -20.98 5.61 6.20
N LEU A 342 -21.27 6.59 5.33
CA LEU A 342 -21.71 7.91 5.76
C LEU A 342 -23.03 7.85 6.54
N GLY A 343 -23.96 6.96 6.16
CA GLY A 343 -25.16 6.65 6.94
C GLY A 343 -24.83 6.04 8.30
N ASP A 344 -23.89 5.10 8.38
CA ASP A 344 -23.43 4.52 9.65
C ASP A 344 -22.80 5.58 10.57
N ILE A 345 -21.93 6.43 10.04
CA ILE A 345 -21.29 7.53 10.77
C ILE A 345 -22.33 8.56 11.21
N ALA A 346 -23.28 8.93 10.35
CA ALA A 346 -24.37 9.85 10.70
C ALA A 346 -25.17 9.33 11.89
N ALA A 347 -25.56 8.05 11.87
CA ALA A 347 -26.27 7.42 12.99
C ALA A 347 -25.44 7.41 14.28
N ALA A 348 -24.14 7.09 14.20
CA ALA A 348 -23.23 7.12 15.35
C ALA A 348 -23.07 8.53 15.95
N LEU A 349 -23.25 9.58 15.14
CA LEU A 349 -23.24 10.99 15.55
C LEU A 349 -24.63 11.53 15.93
N GLY A 350 -25.67 10.69 15.95
CA GLY A 350 -27.05 11.12 16.24
C GLY A 350 -27.72 11.94 15.14
N LYS A 351 -27.20 11.91 13.91
CA LYS A 351 -27.79 12.51 12.70
C LYS A 351 -28.68 11.48 11.96
N ASP A 352 -29.56 11.95 11.08
CA ASP A 352 -30.42 11.08 10.27
C ASP A 352 -29.60 10.33 9.19
N PRO A 353 -29.54 8.98 9.22
CA PRO A 353 -28.83 8.20 8.21
C PRO A 353 -29.63 8.00 6.92
N ALA A 354 -30.95 8.22 6.92
CA ALA A 354 -31.84 7.82 5.83
C ALA A 354 -31.49 8.45 4.46
N PRO A 355 -31.11 9.74 4.35
CA PRO A 355 -30.74 10.33 3.07
C PRO A 355 -29.58 9.60 2.39
N TRP A 356 -28.56 9.21 3.16
CA TRP A 356 -27.41 8.48 2.63
C TRP A 356 -27.80 7.06 2.18
N ARG A 357 -28.61 6.35 2.98
CA ARG A 357 -29.09 5.01 2.60
C ARG A 357 -29.95 5.01 1.35
N ALA A 358 -30.75 6.06 1.16
CA ALA A 358 -31.56 6.23 -0.04
C ALA A 358 -30.68 6.44 -1.28
N ARG A 359 -29.64 7.29 -1.18
CA ARG A 359 -28.66 7.49 -2.27
C ARG A 359 -27.87 6.23 -2.60
N ALA A 360 -27.44 5.47 -1.58
CA ALA A 360 -26.77 4.18 -1.80
C ALA A 360 -27.66 3.21 -2.59
N ARG A 361 -28.95 3.10 -2.25
CA ARG A 361 -29.91 2.25 -2.97
C ARG A 361 -30.11 2.74 -4.40
N ALA A 362 -30.37 4.03 -4.59
CA ALA A 362 -30.60 4.61 -5.91
C ALA A 362 -29.40 4.41 -6.85
N LEU A 363 -28.17 4.53 -6.34
CA LEU A 363 -26.96 4.29 -7.13
C LEU A 363 -26.82 2.82 -7.56
N VAL A 364 -27.10 1.87 -6.66
CA VAL A 364 -27.08 0.43 -7.01
C VAL A 364 -28.16 0.10 -8.04
N ASP A 365 -29.36 0.65 -7.88
CA ASP A 365 -30.45 0.48 -8.85
C ASP A 365 -30.06 1.06 -10.24
N LEU A 366 -29.36 2.20 -10.27
CA LEU A 366 -28.85 2.81 -11.50
C LEU A 366 -27.77 1.95 -12.18
N MET A 367 -26.81 1.43 -11.41
CA MET A 367 -25.79 0.50 -11.91
C MET A 367 -26.43 -0.75 -12.52
N LEU A 368 -27.44 -1.33 -11.87
CA LEU A 368 -28.19 -2.47 -12.40
C LEU A 368 -28.95 -2.11 -13.68
N ALA A 369 -29.58 -0.94 -13.73
CA ALA A 369 -30.35 -0.53 -14.90
C ALA A 369 -29.46 -0.26 -16.12
N ARG A 370 -28.23 0.24 -15.92
CA ARG A 370 -27.40 0.78 -17.01
C ARG A 370 -26.14 -0.01 -17.34
N ARG A 371 -25.61 -0.79 -16.39
CA ARG A 371 -24.33 -1.49 -16.55
C ARG A 371 -24.44 -3.01 -16.42
N TRP A 372 -25.57 -3.54 -15.97
CA TRP A 372 -25.79 -4.99 -15.94
C TRP A 372 -26.36 -5.49 -17.27
N ASN A 373 -25.65 -6.38 -17.96
CA ASN A 373 -26.10 -6.93 -19.25
C ASN A 373 -26.80 -8.30 -19.14
N GLY A 374 -27.19 -8.73 -17.93
CA GLY A 374 -27.74 -10.07 -17.67
C GLY A 374 -26.71 -11.14 -17.36
N ARG A 375 -25.42 -10.88 -17.63
CA ARG A 375 -24.31 -11.80 -17.36
C ARG A 375 -23.27 -11.22 -16.40
N ARG A 376 -22.85 -9.98 -16.65
CA ARG A 376 -21.82 -9.25 -15.89
C ARG A 376 -22.15 -7.75 -15.85
N PHE A 377 -21.43 -7.03 -14.98
CA PHE A 377 -21.37 -5.57 -15.11
C PHE A 377 -20.35 -5.19 -16.18
N VAL A 378 -20.72 -4.29 -17.09
CA VAL A 378 -19.86 -3.88 -18.21
C VAL A 378 -19.01 -2.68 -17.82
N THR A 379 -17.80 -2.61 -18.37
CA THR A 379 -16.95 -1.42 -18.27
C THR A 379 -17.13 -0.58 -19.52
N LEU A 380 -17.33 0.74 -19.34
CA LEU A 380 -17.35 1.68 -20.46
C LEU A 380 -16.02 2.44 -20.53
N VAL A 381 -15.54 2.74 -21.73
CA VAL A 381 -14.39 3.61 -21.98
C VAL A 381 -14.78 4.58 -23.10
N GLY A 382 -14.71 5.88 -22.82
CA GLY A 382 -15.20 6.91 -23.76
C GLY A 382 -16.67 6.73 -24.18
N GLY A 383 -17.52 6.17 -23.30
CA GLY A 383 -18.94 5.89 -23.56
C GLY A 383 -19.25 4.59 -24.31
N GLY A 384 -18.23 3.81 -24.71
CA GLY A 384 -18.40 2.51 -25.37
C GLY A 384 -18.06 1.34 -24.47
N GLU A 385 -18.82 0.23 -24.56
CA GLU A 385 -18.48 -1.02 -23.85
C GLU A 385 -17.17 -1.60 -24.40
N VAL A 386 -16.28 -1.99 -23.50
CA VAL A 386 -15.03 -2.67 -23.84
C VAL A 386 -15.06 -4.12 -23.39
N ASP A 387 -14.53 -5.01 -24.24
CA ASP A 387 -14.44 -6.44 -23.92
C ASP A 387 -13.10 -6.76 -23.25
N VAL A 388 -13.05 -6.49 -21.95
CA VAL A 388 -11.93 -6.78 -21.06
C VAL A 388 -12.48 -7.49 -19.83
N ARG A 389 -11.91 -8.64 -19.47
CA ARG A 389 -12.29 -9.38 -18.25
C ARG A 389 -11.35 -9.04 -17.10
N THR A 390 -11.82 -8.25 -16.15
CA THR A 390 -11.10 -7.93 -14.90
C THR A 390 -12.00 -8.22 -13.70
N PRO A 391 -11.45 -8.45 -12.49
CA PRO A 391 -12.27 -8.65 -11.30
C PRO A 391 -13.05 -7.40 -10.87
N LEU A 392 -12.86 -6.24 -11.54
CA LEU A 392 -13.67 -5.05 -11.31
C LEU A 392 -15.14 -5.28 -11.64
N GLU A 393 -15.45 -6.16 -12.60
CA GLU A 393 -16.83 -6.54 -12.94
C GLU A 393 -17.57 -7.26 -11.79
N LEU A 394 -16.81 -7.73 -10.79
CA LEU A 394 -17.30 -8.45 -9.60
C LEU A 394 -17.46 -7.52 -8.39
N MET A 395 -16.85 -6.34 -8.41
CA MET A 395 -16.86 -5.39 -7.28
C MET A 395 -18.24 -4.89 -6.86
N PRO A 396 -19.31 -4.92 -7.68
CA PRO A 396 -20.65 -4.63 -7.19
C PRO A 396 -21.14 -5.55 -6.06
N LEU A 397 -20.54 -6.75 -5.85
CA LEU A 397 -20.75 -7.57 -4.64
C LEU A 397 -20.42 -6.79 -3.37
N PHE A 398 -19.41 -5.93 -3.44
CA PHE A 398 -18.97 -5.08 -2.33
C PHE A 398 -20.05 -4.10 -1.85
N THR A 399 -21.14 -3.90 -2.58
CA THR A 399 -22.28 -3.09 -2.10
C THR A 399 -23.10 -3.82 -1.03
N GLY A 400 -23.16 -5.16 -1.07
CA GLY A 400 -24.10 -5.96 -0.25
C GLY A 400 -25.59 -5.70 -0.55
N ARG A 401 -25.89 -5.02 -1.67
CA ARG A 401 -27.26 -4.56 -2.04
C ARG A 401 -27.82 -5.21 -3.29
N LEU A 402 -27.03 -5.98 -4.01
CA LEU A 402 -27.47 -6.64 -5.24
C LEU A 402 -28.61 -7.62 -4.97
N PRO A 403 -29.58 -7.75 -5.89
CA PRO A 403 -30.52 -8.87 -5.87
C PRO A 403 -29.77 -10.21 -5.84
N ALA A 404 -30.26 -11.15 -5.03
CA ALA A 404 -29.59 -12.45 -4.85
C ALA A 404 -29.22 -13.16 -6.17
N PRO A 405 -30.08 -13.22 -7.21
CA PRO A 405 -29.71 -13.86 -8.47
C PRO A 405 -28.55 -13.18 -9.22
N VAL A 406 -28.38 -11.86 -9.05
CA VAL A 406 -27.25 -11.11 -9.63
C VAL A 406 -25.97 -11.41 -8.86
N ALA A 407 -26.03 -11.38 -7.52
CA ALA A 407 -24.89 -11.73 -6.67
C ALA A 407 -24.44 -13.19 -6.92
N ASP A 408 -25.37 -14.14 -6.93
CA ASP A 408 -25.12 -15.55 -7.24
C ASP A 408 -24.44 -15.73 -8.60
N ARG A 409 -24.88 -14.96 -9.62
CA ARG A 409 -24.27 -14.98 -10.95
C ARG A 409 -22.83 -14.48 -10.93
N LEU A 410 -22.55 -13.36 -10.26
CA LEU A 410 -21.18 -12.84 -10.13
C LEU A 410 -20.28 -13.81 -9.37
N VAL A 411 -20.78 -14.47 -8.32
CA VAL A 411 -20.00 -15.46 -7.58
C VAL A 411 -19.76 -16.72 -8.40
N ALA A 412 -20.73 -17.14 -9.23
CA ALA A 412 -20.52 -18.24 -10.16
C ALA A 412 -19.45 -17.92 -11.21
N ASP A 413 -19.41 -16.67 -11.70
CA ASP A 413 -18.39 -16.21 -12.65
C ASP A 413 -17.00 -16.09 -11.99
N LEU A 414 -16.94 -15.56 -10.77
CA LEU A 414 -15.72 -15.56 -9.95
C LEU A 414 -15.16 -16.98 -9.75
N ARG A 415 -16.02 -17.97 -9.50
CA ARG A 415 -15.64 -19.37 -9.30
C ARG A 415 -15.39 -20.14 -10.61
N SER A 416 -15.50 -19.49 -11.75
CA SER A 416 -15.20 -20.10 -13.05
C SER A 416 -13.68 -20.26 -13.26
N PRO A 417 -13.24 -21.07 -14.24
CA PRO A 417 -11.83 -21.18 -14.61
C PRO A 417 -11.18 -19.84 -15.01
N ALA A 418 -11.98 -18.83 -15.39
CA ALA A 418 -11.51 -17.50 -15.76
C ALA A 418 -10.84 -16.77 -14.58
N PHE A 419 -11.30 -16.98 -13.34
CA PHE A 419 -10.80 -16.27 -12.17
C PHE A 419 -10.35 -17.19 -11.02
N TRP A 420 -10.86 -18.42 -10.95
CA TRP A 420 -10.65 -19.35 -9.83
C TRP A 420 -9.54 -20.38 -10.06
N GLY A 421 -8.44 -19.97 -10.70
CA GLY A 421 -7.21 -20.77 -10.86
C GLY A 421 -6.51 -21.10 -9.53
N GLU A 422 -5.31 -21.67 -9.54
CA GLU A 422 -4.61 -22.15 -8.32
C GLU A 422 -4.36 -21.05 -7.27
N ARG A 423 -4.12 -19.82 -7.72
CA ARG A 423 -3.97 -18.62 -6.88
C ARG A 423 -4.92 -17.53 -7.39
N PRO A 424 -6.18 -17.49 -6.91
CA PRO A 424 -7.13 -16.47 -7.29
C PRO A 424 -6.88 -15.18 -6.48
N VAL A 425 -7.29 -14.01 -6.94
CA VAL A 425 -7.97 -13.71 -8.21
C VAL A 425 -7.02 -12.89 -9.09
N PRO A 426 -6.75 -13.29 -10.35
CA PRO A 426 -5.89 -12.49 -11.22
C PRO A 426 -6.58 -11.16 -11.59
N THR A 427 -5.79 -10.13 -11.84
CA THR A 427 -6.29 -8.80 -12.23
C THR A 427 -6.85 -8.73 -13.64
N VAL A 428 -6.58 -9.75 -14.45
CA VAL A 428 -7.20 -10.04 -15.74
C VAL A 428 -7.55 -11.52 -15.76
N ALA A 429 -8.71 -11.89 -16.30
CA ALA A 429 -9.11 -13.30 -16.35
C ALA A 429 -8.10 -14.15 -17.12
N PHE A 430 -7.90 -15.41 -16.69
CA PHE A 430 -6.96 -16.34 -17.30
C PHE A 430 -7.24 -16.64 -18.78
N ASP A 431 -8.49 -16.46 -19.22
CA ASP A 431 -8.94 -16.69 -20.60
C ASP A 431 -9.03 -15.40 -21.44
N ASP A 432 -8.70 -14.23 -20.88
CA ASP A 432 -8.59 -12.98 -21.65
C ASP A 432 -7.26 -12.95 -22.41
N PRO A 433 -7.24 -12.60 -23.72
CA PRO A 433 -6.02 -12.58 -24.52
C PRO A 433 -4.96 -11.58 -24.04
N ARG A 434 -5.32 -10.63 -23.15
CA ARG A 434 -4.40 -9.63 -22.58
C ARG A 434 -3.79 -10.07 -21.25
N PHE A 435 -4.12 -11.28 -20.77
CA PHE A 435 -3.54 -11.83 -19.55
C PHE A 435 -2.03 -12.00 -19.68
N ASP A 436 -1.29 -11.37 -18.78
CA ASP A 436 0.14 -11.51 -18.58
C ASP A 436 0.41 -11.69 -17.08
N PRO A 437 0.92 -12.86 -16.62
CA PRO A 437 1.08 -13.15 -15.21
C PRO A 437 2.21 -12.37 -14.52
N ASP A 438 3.03 -11.64 -15.26
CA ASP A 438 4.16 -10.85 -14.74
C ASP A 438 4.00 -9.34 -14.94
N ALA A 439 3.04 -8.90 -15.75
CA ALA A 439 2.74 -7.49 -15.98
C ALA A 439 1.67 -6.97 -14.99
N MET A 440 2.14 -6.27 -13.94
CA MET A 440 1.39 -5.42 -13.01
C MET A 440 -0.15 -5.63 -12.93
N TRP A 441 -0.99 -4.81 -13.59
CA TRP A 441 -2.46 -4.96 -13.55
C TRP A 441 -3.04 -5.79 -14.70
N ARG A 442 -2.21 -6.56 -15.41
CA ARG A 442 -2.60 -7.39 -16.55
C ARG A 442 -2.72 -8.88 -16.24
N GLY A 443 -2.69 -9.28 -14.97
CA GLY A 443 -2.74 -10.71 -14.62
C GLY A 443 -2.30 -11.06 -13.21
N PRO A 444 -1.28 -10.42 -12.61
CA PRO A 444 -0.89 -10.67 -11.23
C PRO A 444 -2.05 -10.63 -10.23
N VAL A 445 -1.88 -11.34 -9.11
CA VAL A 445 -2.79 -11.31 -7.96
C VAL A 445 -2.35 -10.22 -7.01
N TRP A 446 -3.31 -9.38 -6.61
CA TRP A 446 -3.09 -8.27 -5.69
C TRP A 446 -3.91 -8.45 -4.41
N LEU A 447 -3.27 -8.21 -3.27
CA LEU A 447 -3.88 -8.49 -1.97
C LEU A 447 -5.04 -7.56 -1.64
N ASN A 448 -4.98 -6.30 -2.07
CA ASN A 448 -6.07 -5.33 -1.95
C ASN A 448 -7.31 -5.76 -2.72
N VAL A 449 -7.17 -6.26 -3.95
CA VAL A 449 -8.29 -6.78 -4.75
C VAL A 449 -8.92 -7.99 -4.05
N ASN A 450 -8.11 -8.97 -3.64
CA ASN A 450 -8.63 -10.14 -2.91
C ASN A 450 -9.32 -9.72 -1.61
N TYR A 451 -8.76 -8.77 -0.87
CA TYR A 451 -9.35 -8.29 0.38
C TYR A 451 -10.72 -7.64 0.18
N LEU A 452 -10.86 -6.78 -0.84
CA LEU A 452 -12.14 -6.15 -1.19
C LEU A 452 -13.16 -7.19 -1.66
N LEU A 453 -12.75 -8.19 -2.44
CA LEU A 453 -13.61 -9.31 -2.83
C LEU A 453 -14.04 -10.15 -1.64
N ILE A 454 -13.15 -10.46 -0.68
CA ILE A 454 -13.50 -11.20 0.54
C ILE A 454 -14.56 -10.45 1.33
N ASP A 455 -14.37 -9.14 1.54
CA ASP A 455 -15.34 -8.29 2.25
C ASP A 455 -16.67 -8.20 1.48
N GLY A 456 -16.63 -8.08 0.15
CA GLY A 456 -17.82 -8.07 -0.70
C GLY A 456 -18.59 -9.38 -0.71
N LEU A 457 -17.89 -10.52 -0.82
CA LEU A 457 -18.48 -11.84 -0.73
C LEU A 457 -19.18 -12.06 0.60
N ARG A 458 -18.57 -11.66 1.73
CA ARG A 458 -19.22 -11.72 3.05
C ARG A 458 -20.50 -10.88 3.08
N ARG A 459 -20.42 -9.64 2.58
CA ARG A 459 -21.55 -8.70 2.59
C ARG A 459 -22.68 -9.09 1.65
N SER A 460 -22.38 -9.84 0.59
CA SER A 460 -23.37 -10.44 -0.31
C SER A 460 -23.87 -11.82 0.14
N GLY A 461 -23.50 -12.32 1.33
CA GLY A 461 -24.01 -13.59 1.87
C GLY A 461 -23.25 -14.84 1.40
N HIS A 462 -22.09 -14.70 0.76
CA HIS A 462 -21.27 -15.79 0.24
C HIS A 462 -20.06 -16.09 1.13
N ALA A 463 -20.32 -16.28 2.43
CA ALA A 463 -19.27 -16.45 3.45
C ALA A 463 -18.32 -17.63 3.18
N ALA A 464 -18.82 -18.74 2.61
CA ALA A 464 -17.99 -19.90 2.28
C ALA A 464 -16.94 -19.59 1.20
N THR A 465 -17.35 -18.92 0.11
CA THR A 465 -16.41 -18.47 -0.94
C THR A 465 -15.44 -17.43 -0.41
N ALA A 466 -15.89 -16.53 0.47
CA ALA A 466 -15.01 -15.56 1.13
C ALA A 466 -13.94 -16.24 1.99
N ALA A 467 -14.33 -17.25 2.77
CA ALA A 467 -13.41 -18.03 3.60
C ALA A 467 -12.37 -18.78 2.76
N GLU A 468 -12.80 -19.41 1.66
CA GLU A 468 -11.90 -20.09 0.72
C GLU A 468 -10.90 -19.09 0.08
N LEU A 469 -11.37 -17.94 -0.41
CA LEU A 469 -10.48 -16.92 -0.99
C LEU A 469 -9.49 -16.38 0.04
N ARG A 470 -9.94 -16.13 1.27
CA ARG A 470 -9.08 -15.72 2.39
C ARG A 470 -7.98 -16.74 2.66
N GLU A 471 -8.34 -18.02 2.80
CA GLU A 471 -7.36 -19.09 3.07
C GLU A 471 -6.30 -19.17 1.97
N ARG A 472 -6.73 -19.14 0.70
CA ARG A 472 -5.83 -19.20 -0.46
C ARG A 472 -4.94 -17.97 -0.58
N THR A 473 -5.47 -16.79 -0.25
CA THR A 473 -4.69 -15.54 -0.19
C THR A 473 -3.62 -15.61 0.89
N LEU A 474 -3.97 -16.06 2.10
CA LEU A 474 -3.02 -16.22 3.21
C LEU A 474 -1.94 -17.25 2.88
N ALA A 475 -2.31 -18.38 2.26
CA ALA A 475 -1.37 -19.40 1.81
C ALA A 475 -0.39 -18.85 0.76
N MET A 476 -0.89 -18.12 -0.25
CA MET A 476 -0.04 -17.51 -1.27
C MET A 476 1.03 -16.58 -0.68
N VAL A 477 0.65 -15.72 0.26
CA VAL A 477 1.59 -14.78 0.91
C VAL A 477 2.54 -15.51 1.85
N ARG A 478 2.06 -16.49 2.61
CA ARG A 478 2.90 -17.34 3.48
C ARG A 478 4.00 -18.01 2.67
N ASP A 479 3.66 -18.60 1.52
CA ASP A 479 4.54 -19.47 0.73
C ASP A 479 5.33 -18.71 -0.35
N GLY A 480 4.92 -17.49 -0.67
CA GLY A 480 5.44 -16.71 -1.81
C GLY A 480 6.87 -16.19 -1.66
N GLY A 481 7.45 -16.24 -0.46
CA GLY A 481 8.85 -15.87 -0.18
C GLY A 481 9.03 -14.46 0.39
N GLY A 482 8.10 -13.53 0.13
CA GLY A 482 8.17 -12.16 0.62
C GLY A 482 6.83 -11.45 0.61
N LEU A 483 6.88 -10.16 0.97
CA LEU A 483 5.74 -9.25 0.88
C LEU A 483 5.96 -8.36 -0.33
N TYR A 484 5.30 -8.72 -1.41
CA TYR A 484 5.40 -8.05 -2.68
C TYR A 484 4.18 -7.17 -2.91
N GLU A 485 4.30 -6.25 -3.84
CA GLU A 485 3.18 -5.46 -4.34
C GLU A 485 2.09 -6.37 -4.94
N TYR A 486 2.52 -7.37 -5.72
CA TYR A 486 1.69 -8.38 -6.38
C TYR A 486 2.44 -9.69 -6.63
N TRP A 487 1.69 -10.78 -6.86
CA TRP A 487 2.21 -12.14 -7.06
C TRP A 487 1.81 -12.69 -8.44
N ASN A 488 2.71 -13.46 -9.04
CA ASN A 488 2.42 -14.18 -10.26
C ASN A 488 1.42 -15.33 -9.95
N PRO A 489 0.21 -15.35 -10.55
CA PRO A 489 -0.83 -16.33 -10.24
C PRO A 489 -0.44 -17.77 -10.62
N LEU A 490 0.50 -17.94 -11.56
CA LEU A 490 0.90 -19.26 -12.06
C LEU A 490 2.00 -19.88 -11.21
N THR A 491 2.87 -19.08 -10.58
CA THR A 491 4.01 -19.58 -9.81
C THR A 491 3.91 -19.32 -8.31
N GLY A 492 3.08 -18.36 -7.89
CA GLY A 492 3.01 -17.89 -6.50
C GLY A 492 4.25 -17.13 -6.04
N ARG A 493 5.18 -16.82 -6.94
CA ARG A 493 6.39 -16.04 -6.65
C ARG A 493 6.19 -14.56 -6.94
N ARG A 494 7.18 -13.76 -6.56
CA ARG A 494 7.29 -12.36 -6.97
C ARG A 494 7.16 -12.25 -8.49
N ALA A 495 6.20 -11.46 -8.96
CA ALA A 495 6.11 -11.12 -10.38
C ALA A 495 7.29 -10.21 -10.79
N GLY A 496 7.68 -10.24 -12.06
CA GLY A 496 8.94 -9.67 -12.54
C GLY A 496 9.27 -8.24 -12.09
N ARG A 497 8.27 -7.34 -12.02
CA ARG A 497 8.44 -5.93 -11.64
C ARG A 497 7.88 -5.57 -10.25
N ALA A 498 7.34 -6.54 -9.50
CA ALA A 498 6.68 -6.26 -8.24
C ALA A 498 7.63 -5.68 -7.21
N THR A 499 7.24 -4.60 -6.53
CA THR A 499 8.04 -4.01 -5.46
C THR A 499 8.09 -4.92 -4.23
N THR A 500 9.19 -4.91 -3.48
CA THR A 500 9.36 -5.69 -2.24
C THR A 500 9.10 -4.85 -1.00
N GLY A 501 8.79 -5.51 0.12
CA GLY A 501 8.52 -4.82 1.40
C GLY A 501 7.29 -3.92 1.32
N PHE A 502 6.23 -4.40 0.65
CA PHE A 502 5.07 -3.57 0.33
C PHE A 502 4.05 -3.47 1.48
N GLY A 503 3.64 -2.25 1.77
CA GLY A 503 2.90 -1.84 2.95
C GLY A 503 1.47 -2.37 3.01
N TRP A 504 0.68 -2.25 1.94
CA TRP A 504 -0.68 -2.85 1.98
C TRP A 504 -0.60 -4.37 2.10
N SER A 505 0.43 -5.00 1.54
CA SER A 505 0.52 -6.46 1.51
C SER A 505 0.80 -6.97 2.89
N ALA A 506 1.69 -6.28 3.60
CA ALA A 506 1.89 -6.47 5.03
C ALA A 506 0.59 -6.21 5.82
N ALA A 507 -0.05 -5.08 5.58
CA ALA A 507 -1.25 -4.65 6.32
C ALA A 507 -2.41 -5.66 6.17
N LEU A 508 -2.76 -5.99 4.93
CA LEU A 508 -3.91 -6.85 4.63
C LEU A 508 -3.64 -8.32 4.96
N PHE A 509 -2.39 -8.78 4.86
CA PHE A 509 -2.03 -10.10 5.36
C PHE A 509 -2.27 -10.21 6.87
N LEU A 510 -1.82 -9.21 7.65
CA LEU A 510 -2.06 -9.17 9.09
C LEU A 510 -3.54 -9.12 9.41
N ASP A 511 -4.29 -8.23 8.74
CA ASP A 511 -5.72 -8.10 8.97
C ASP A 511 -6.45 -9.42 8.75
N LEU A 512 -6.26 -10.03 7.57
CA LEU A 512 -6.84 -11.33 7.25
C LEU A 512 -6.37 -12.42 8.22
N ALA A 513 -5.12 -12.41 8.67
CA ALA A 513 -4.60 -13.43 9.60
C ALA A 513 -5.17 -13.28 11.03
N THR A 514 -5.61 -12.07 11.41
CA THR A 514 -6.19 -11.80 12.74
C THR A 514 -7.68 -12.09 12.83
N GLU A 515 -8.39 -12.07 11.70
CA GLU A 515 -9.79 -12.44 11.64
C GLU A 515 -9.97 -13.93 11.95
N SER A 516 -10.59 -14.25 13.08
CA SER A 516 -10.94 -15.62 13.49
C SER A 516 -12.24 -16.10 12.86
#